data_AF-A0A6B1HTS9-F1
#
_entry.id   AF-A0A6B1HTS9-F1
#
_cell.length_a   1.000
_cell.length_b   1.000
_cell.length_c   1.000
_cell.angle_alpha   90.00
_cell.angle_beta   90.00
_cell.angle_gamma   90.00
#
_symmetry.space_group_name_H-M   'P 1'
#
loop_
_entity.id
_entity.type
_entity.pdbx_description
1 polymer ?
#
loop_
_entity_poly.entity_id
_entity_poly.type
_entity_poly.pdbx_seq_one_letter_code
_entity_poly.pdbx_strand_id
1 'polypeptide(L)'
;IGDKYEKRHILIGDENALSPEFEEALVGMSAGEERKVRFAYREDLPNEQLAGQTAHFAVAAHEVRERTLPELDDEFAKDLGEQFQTLDDLRQHLSEQIQQRWEYMAQQRLRSELINQLILKNDFELPDSMVDNYLDSLEREQADHDHDHDHDHSHSDEERAQATRQLKSYLLLESVRQQAGVEVTDEEFAQFAAARAGIQPTDLQNAEGLRREVEALEGIDLLIAKADIKEEKV
;
A
#
# COMPACT_ATOMS: atom_id res chain seq x y z
N ILE A 1 -42.58 -11.62 7.00
CA ILE A 1 -41.87 -10.33 6.86
C ILE A 1 -40.43 -10.65 7.16
N GLY A 2 -39.57 -10.54 6.16
CA GLY A 2 -38.17 -10.89 6.17
C GLY A 2 -37.54 -10.36 4.89
N ASP A 3 -36.23 -10.18 4.89
CA ASP A 3 -35.53 -9.61 3.75
C ASP A 3 -35.62 -10.54 2.54
N LYS A 4 -36.01 -9.99 1.40
CA LYS A 4 -36.04 -10.70 0.12
C LYS A 4 -34.95 -10.14 -0.77
N TYR A 5 -34.04 -11.01 -1.18
CA TYR A 5 -32.99 -10.69 -2.14
C TYR A 5 -33.31 -11.39 -3.46
N GLU A 6 -33.36 -10.64 -4.56
CA GLU A 6 -33.62 -11.20 -5.89
C GLU A 6 -32.35 -11.14 -6.75
N LYS A 7 -32.12 -12.19 -7.56
CA LYS A 7 -31.05 -12.27 -8.57
C LYS A 7 -29.64 -11.97 -8.04
N ARG A 8 -29.30 -12.52 -6.88
CA ARG A 8 -27.93 -12.46 -6.33
C ARG A 8 -27.08 -13.56 -6.95
N HIS A 9 -25.89 -13.18 -7.41
CA HIS A 9 -24.84 -14.14 -7.77
C HIS A 9 -24.07 -14.49 -6.50
N ILE A 10 -23.94 -15.78 -6.22
CA ILE A 10 -23.17 -16.31 -5.10
C ILE A 10 -22.08 -17.19 -5.71
N LEU A 11 -20.82 -16.84 -5.44
CA LEU A 11 -19.67 -17.67 -5.78
C LEU A 11 -19.45 -18.64 -4.61
N ILE A 12 -19.41 -19.94 -4.90
CA ILE A 12 -19.14 -20.97 -3.89
C ILE A 12 -17.62 -21.10 -3.72
N GLY A 13 -17.14 -21.16 -2.47
CA GLY A 13 -15.72 -21.20 -2.12
C GLY A 13 -15.06 -19.83 -2.07
N ASP A 14 -15.84 -18.76 -1.90
CA ASP A 14 -15.33 -17.39 -1.74
C ASP A 14 -14.94 -17.15 -0.27
N GLU A 15 -13.75 -16.59 -0.04
CA GLU A 15 -13.30 -16.17 1.29
C GLU A 15 -14.16 -15.06 1.89
N ASN A 16 -15.03 -14.42 1.11
CA ASN A 16 -15.99 -13.40 1.55
C ASN A 16 -17.43 -13.93 1.65
N ALA A 17 -17.63 -15.24 1.58
CA ALA A 17 -18.94 -15.85 1.70
C ALA A 17 -19.61 -15.53 3.04
N LEU A 18 -20.96 -15.52 3.03
CA LEU A 18 -21.78 -15.23 4.21
C LEU A 18 -21.48 -16.17 5.39
N SER A 19 -21.20 -17.43 5.07
CA SER A 19 -20.78 -18.48 6.00
C SER A 19 -20.38 -19.74 5.22
N PRO A 20 -19.35 -20.49 5.65
CA PRO A 20 -19.05 -21.82 5.09
C PRO A 20 -20.25 -22.77 5.15
N GLU A 21 -21.02 -22.75 6.25
CA GLU A 21 -22.21 -23.59 6.43
C GLU A 21 -23.30 -23.27 5.39
N PHE A 22 -23.41 -22.00 5.00
CA PHE A 22 -24.37 -21.57 3.99
C PHE A 22 -23.98 -22.13 2.63
N GLU A 23 -22.71 -22.05 2.25
CA GLU A 23 -22.22 -22.58 0.98
C GLU A 23 -22.39 -24.09 0.89
N GLU A 24 -21.98 -24.84 1.93
CA GLU A 24 -22.14 -26.30 1.99
C GLU A 24 -23.59 -26.73 1.79
N ALA A 25 -24.53 -25.97 2.36
CA ALA A 25 -25.95 -26.25 2.20
C ALA A 25 -26.47 -25.96 0.78
N LEU A 26 -25.80 -25.12 -0.01
CA LEU A 26 -26.12 -24.89 -1.42
C LEU A 26 -25.44 -25.88 -2.36
N VAL A 27 -24.35 -26.53 -1.93
CA VAL A 27 -23.66 -27.55 -2.73
C VAL A 27 -24.65 -28.66 -3.11
N GLY A 28 -24.59 -29.06 -4.39
CA GLY A 28 -25.46 -30.09 -4.97
C GLY A 28 -26.87 -29.62 -5.31
N MET A 29 -27.23 -28.34 -5.10
CA MET A 29 -28.49 -27.79 -5.62
C MET A 29 -28.45 -27.72 -7.15
N SER A 30 -29.54 -28.13 -7.79
CA SER A 30 -29.72 -27.95 -9.24
C SER A 30 -30.49 -26.65 -9.55
N ALA A 31 -30.33 -26.12 -10.76
CA ALA A 31 -31.15 -24.99 -11.21
C ALA A 31 -32.65 -25.34 -11.15
N GLY A 32 -33.46 -24.44 -10.61
CA GLY A 32 -34.87 -24.61 -10.32
C GLY A 32 -35.19 -25.21 -8.95
N GLU A 33 -34.19 -25.63 -8.17
CA GLU A 33 -34.40 -26.20 -6.84
C GLU A 33 -34.60 -25.10 -5.79
N GLU A 34 -35.53 -25.34 -4.86
CA GLU A 34 -35.71 -24.54 -3.65
C GLU A 34 -35.26 -25.33 -2.43
N ARG A 35 -34.45 -24.71 -1.57
CA ARG A 35 -33.94 -25.32 -0.34
C ARG A 35 -34.05 -24.34 0.82
N LYS A 36 -34.47 -24.85 1.98
CA LYS A 36 -34.42 -24.09 3.23
C LYS A 36 -33.07 -24.35 3.89
N VAL A 37 -32.31 -23.29 4.09
CA VAL A 37 -30.98 -23.32 4.68
C VAL A 37 -31.00 -22.60 6.02
N ARG A 38 -30.35 -23.20 7.01
CA ARG A 38 -30.08 -22.59 8.31
C ARG A 38 -28.57 -22.54 8.48
N PHE A 39 -28.04 -21.37 8.77
CA PHE A 39 -26.61 -21.16 8.98
C PHE A 39 -26.37 -20.03 9.98
N ALA A 40 -25.20 -20.02 10.61
CA ALA A 40 -24.73 -18.85 11.35
C ALA A 40 -23.84 -17.98 10.47
N TYR A 41 -24.07 -16.68 10.48
CA TYR A 41 -23.16 -15.70 9.89
C TYR A 41 -21.78 -15.76 10.56
N ARG A 42 -20.72 -15.50 9.81
CA ARG A 42 -19.36 -15.44 10.38
C ARG A 42 -19.25 -14.35 11.44
N GLU A 43 -18.38 -14.57 12.43
CA GLU A 43 -18.15 -13.60 13.51
C GLU A 43 -17.37 -12.35 13.05
N ASP A 44 -16.59 -12.47 11.97
CA ASP A 44 -15.73 -11.42 11.42
C ASP A 44 -16.40 -10.59 10.32
N LEU A 45 -17.73 -10.66 10.20
CA LEU A 45 -18.47 -9.81 9.29
C LEU A 45 -18.37 -8.33 9.72
N PRO A 46 -18.11 -7.39 8.79
CA PRO A 46 -18.08 -5.96 9.10
C PRO A 46 -19.39 -5.42 9.71
N ASN A 47 -20.49 -6.13 9.53
CA ASN A 47 -21.78 -5.79 10.14
C ASN A 47 -21.97 -6.54 11.46
N GLU A 48 -21.68 -5.85 12.57
CA GLU A 48 -21.82 -6.35 13.94
C GLU A 48 -23.24 -6.83 14.29
N GLN A 49 -24.27 -6.31 13.61
CA GLN A 49 -25.66 -6.74 13.83
C GLN A 49 -25.96 -8.11 13.23
N LEU A 50 -25.17 -8.57 12.26
CA LEU A 50 -25.37 -9.87 11.61
C LEU A 50 -24.32 -10.89 12.05
N ALA A 51 -23.13 -10.44 12.46
CA ALA A 51 -22.05 -11.28 12.92
C ALA A 51 -22.51 -12.28 14.01
N GLY A 52 -22.21 -13.57 13.80
CA GLY A 52 -22.57 -14.66 14.72
C GLY A 52 -24.06 -14.99 14.84
N GLN A 53 -24.95 -14.25 14.17
CA GLN A 53 -26.39 -14.53 14.25
C GLN A 53 -26.80 -15.71 13.37
N THR A 54 -27.76 -16.50 13.84
CA THR A 54 -28.34 -17.61 13.05
C THR A 54 -29.44 -17.10 12.13
N ALA A 55 -29.31 -17.34 10.84
CA ALA A 55 -30.31 -17.01 9.83
C ALA A 55 -31.00 -18.24 9.25
N HIS A 56 -32.22 -18.03 8.75
CA HIS A 56 -33.01 -19.05 8.06
C HIS A 56 -33.46 -18.47 6.71
N PHE A 57 -32.95 -19.03 5.62
CA PHE A 57 -33.28 -18.59 4.27
C PHE A 57 -33.97 -19.70 3.48
N ALA A 58 -34.97 -19.32 2.68
CA ALA A 58 -35.43 -20.15 1.58
C ALA A 58 -34.69 -19.67 0.32
N VAL A 59 -33.78 -20.49 -0.19
CA VAL A 59 -32.97 -20.19 -1.37
C VAL A 59 -33.57 -20.91 -2.57
N ALA A 60 -33.81 -20.15 -3.65
CA ALA A 60 -34.21 -20.69 -4.95
C ALA A 60 -33.03 -20.53 -5.93
N ALA A 61 -32.48 -21.64 -6.41
CA ALA A 61 -31.39 -21.61 -7.37
C ALA A 61 -31.94 -21.32 -8.77
N HIS A 62 -31.82 -20.09 -9.26
CA HIS A 62 -32.30 -19.74 -10.60
C HIS A 62 -31.40 -20.28 -11.71
N GLU A 63 -30.08 -20.20 -11.51
CA GLU A 63 -29.08 -20.62 -12.46
C GLU A 63 -27.86 -21.12 -11.69
N VAL A 64 -27.26 -22.21 -12.17
CA VAL A 64 -25.99 -22.74 -11.65
C VAL A 64 -25.01 -22.67 -12.80
N ARG A 65 -23.93 -21.92 -12.62
CA ARG A 65 -22.83 -21.78 -13.59
C ARG A 65 -21.58 -22.40 -13.01
N GLU A 66 -20.83 -23.08 -13.85
CA GLU A 66 -19.49 -23.56 -13.51
C GLU A 66 -18.46 -22.56 -14.07
N ARG A 67 -17.50 -22.15 -13.23
CA ARG A 67 -16.39 -21.32 -13.67
C ARG A 67 -15.33 -22.22 -14.32
N THR A 68 -15.37 -22.31 -15.65
CA THR A 68 -14.29 -22.95 -16.40
C THR A 68 -13.12 -21.96 -16.48
N LEU A 69 -11.99 -22.32 -15.87
CA LEU A 69 -10.77 -21.55 -16.06
C LEU A 69 -10.26 -21.76 -17.49
N PRO A 70 -9.85 -20.69 -18.19
CA PRO A 70 -9.22 -20.84 -19.49
C PRO A 70 -7.91 -21.63 -19.36
N GLU A 71 -7.49 -22.28 -20.44
CA GLU A 71 -6.17 -22.89 -20.50
C GLU A 71 -5.11 -21.79 -20.43
N LEU A 72 -4.02 -22.04 -19.70
CA LEU A 72 -2.89 -21.12 -19.66
C LEU A 72 -2.04 -21.35 -20.91
N ASP A 73 -2.44 -20.72 -22.01
CA ASP A 73 -1.81 -20.81 -23.32
C ASP A 73 -1.55 -19.41 -23.92
N ASP A 74 -1.10 -19.37 -25.18
CA ASP A 74 -0.78 -18.13 -25.87
C ASP A 74 -2.03 -17.29 -26.19
N GLU A 75 -3.21 -17.91 -26.31
CA GLU A 75 -4.47 -17.18 -26.53
C GLU A 75 -4.90 -16.48 -25.25
N PHE A 76 -4.77 -17.15 -24.10
CA PHE A 76 -4.97 -16.51 -22.79
C PHE A 76 -4.03 -15.31 -22.57
N ALA A 77 -2.78 -15.41 -23.01
CA ALA A 77 -1.84 -14.29 -22.91
C ALA A 77 -2.30 -13.09 -23.75
N LYS A 78 -2.73 -13.32 -24.99
CA LYS A 78 -3.24 -12.27 -25.89
C LYS A 78 -4.52 -11.61 -25.37
N ASP A 79 -5.40 -12.38 -24.71
CA ASP A 79 -6.63 -11.85 -24.09
C ASP A 79 -6.34 -10.84 -22.97
N LEU A 80 -5.16 -10.91 -22.34
CA LEU A 80 -4.75 -9.97 -21.28
C LEU A 80 -4.10 -8.69 -21.80
N GLY A 81 -3.63 -8.67 -23.06
CA GLY A 81 -3.06 -7.48 -23.68
C GLY A 81 -2.35 -7.76 -25.01
N GLU A 82 -2.43 -6.80 -25.92
CA GLU A 82 -1.83 -6.89 -27.26
C GLU A 82 -0.30 -7.05 -27.24
N GLN A 83 0.35 -6.64 -26.14
CA GLN A 83 1.78 -6.78 -25.94
C GLN A 83 2.26 -8.21 -25.63
N PHE A 84 1.35 -9.13 -25.26
CA PHE A 84 1.71 -10.51 -24.94
C PHE A 84 1.32 -11.43 -26.11
N GLN A 85 2.32 -11.91 -26.86
CA GLN A 85 2.08 -12.77 -28.01
C GLN A 85 2.08 -14.25 -27.61
N THR A 86 2.79 -14.57 -26.53
CA THR A 86 2.91 -15.90 -25.94
C THR A 86 2.72 -15.88 -24.43
N LEU A 87 2.44 -17.05 -23.85
CA LEU A 87 2.43 -17.22 -22.41
C LEU A 87 3.79 -16.93 -21.76
N ASP A 88 4.87 -17.14 -22.50
CA ASP A 88 6.23 -16.84 -22.02
C ASP A 88 6.44 -15.32 -21.88
N ASP A 89 5.95 -14.51 -22.84
CA ASP A 89 6.00 -13.05 -22.75
C ASP A 89 5.28 -12.53 -21.50
N LEU A 90 4.08 -13.09 -21.22
CA LEU A 90 3.31 -12.75 -20.03
C LEU A 90 4.06 -13.14 -18.74
N ARG A 91 4.67 -14.32 -18.71
CA ARG A 91 5.45 -14.79 -17.54
C ARG A 91 6.68 -13.95 -17.32
N GLN A 92 7.41 -13.61 -18.38
CA GLN A 92 8.59 -12.75 -18.29
C GLN A 92 8.19 -11.38 -17.76
N HIS A 93 7.15 -10.77 -18.32
CA HIS A 93 6.67 -9.47 -17.85
C HIS A 93 6.29 -9.48 -16.37
N LEU A 94 5.52 -10.49 -15.93
CA LEU A 94 5.15 -10.62 -14.53
C LEU A 94 6.38 -10.86 -13.64
N SER A 95 7.34 -11.66 -14.08
CA SER A 95 8.59 -11.90 -13.37
C SER A 95 9.40 -10.61 -13.21
N GLU A 96 9.51 -9.80 -14.26
CA GLU A 96 10.16 -8.49 -14.22
C GLU A 96 9.44 -7.52 -13.28
N GLN A 97 8.11 -7.47 -13.31
CA GLN A 97 7.32 -6.64 -12.38
C GLN A 97 7.51 -7.06 -10.93
N ILE A 98 7.50 -8.37 -10.66
CA ILE A 98 7.74 -8.91 -9.31
C ILE A 98 9.16 -8.58 -8.87
N GLN A 99 10.15 -8.78 -9.74
CA GLN A 99 11.55 -8.46 -9.45
C GLN A 99 11.73 -6.97 -9.13
N GLN A 100 11.22 -6.07 -9.96
CA GLN A 100 11.27 -4.62 -9.73
C GLN A 100 10.61 -4.23 -8.41
N ARG A 101 9.47 -4.85 -8.07
CA ARG A 101 8.80 -4.63 -6.79
C ARG A 101 9.68 -5.07 -5.62
N TRP A 102 10.30 -6.24 -5.70
CA TRP A 102 11.21 -6.74 -4.65
C TRP A 102 12.46 -5.88 -4.51
N GLU A 103 13.06 -5.47 -5.62
CA GLU A 103 14.22 -4.56 -5.63
C GLU A 103 13.87 -3.22 -4.97
N TYR A 104 12.71 -2.65 -5.31
CA TYR A 104 12.22 -1.42 -4.67
C TYR A 104 12.02 -1.61 -3.15
N MET A 105 11.32 -2.68 -2.74
CA MET A 105 11.09 -2.96 -1.32
C MET A 105 12.41 -3.20 -0.56
N ALA A 106 13.37 -3.90 -1.16
CA ALA A 106 14.68 -4.13 -0.57
C ALA A 106 15.46 -2.82 -0.40
N GLN A 107 15.45 -1.93 -1.39
CA GLN A 107 16.07 -0.61 -1.29
C GLN A 107 15.42 0.26 -0.21
N GLN A 108 14.08 0.28 -0.12
CA GLN A 108 13.37 1.01 0.94
C GLN A 108 13.73 0.48 2.33
N ARG A 109 13.77 -0.85 2.48
CA ARG A 109 14.16 -1.48 3.75
C ARG A 109 15.60 -1.14 4.13
N LEU A 110 16.52 -1.23 3.18
CA LEU A 110 17.93 -0.89 3.39
C LEU A 110 18.10 0.56 3.83
N ARG A 111 17.44 1.50 3.14
CA ARG A 111 17.46 2.93 3.49
C ARG A 111 16.88 3.19 4.87
N SER A 112 15.73 2.60 5.18
CA SER A 112 15.09 2.73 6.49
C SER A 112 16.00 2.21 7.61
N GLU A 113 16.60 1.03 7.43
CA GLU A 113 17.50 0.46 8.42
C GLU A 113 18.76 1.31 8.61
N LEU A 114 19.34 1.83 7.52
CA LEU A 114 20.49 2.73 7.60
C LEU A 114 20.15 4.00 8.40
N ILE A 115 19.02 4.64 8.13
CA ILE A 115 18.57 5.82 8.89
C ILE A 115 18.38 5.47 10.37
N ASN A 116 17.79 4.31 10.67
CA ASN A 116 17.62 3.84 12.04
C ASN A 116 18.96 3.69 12.76
N GLN A 117 19.93 3.06 12.09
CA GLN A 117 21.29 2.93 12.63
C GLN A 117 21.98 4.29 12.82
N LEU A 118 21.75 5.25 11.91
CA LEU A 118 22.27 6.60 12.07
C LEU A 118 21.67 7.30 13.29
N ILE A 119 20.36 7.21 13.51
CA ILE A 119 19.70 7.76 14.70
C ILE A 119 20.23 7.09 15.97
N LEU A 120 20.33 5.76 15.99
CA LEU A 120 20.80 5.01 17.17
C LEU A 120 22.26 5.35 17.52
N LYS A 121 23.11 5.62 16.52
CA LYS A 121 24.52 5.98 16.73
C LYS A 121 24.73 7.44 17.07
N ASN A 122 23.74 8.31 16.82
CA ASN A 122 23.82 9.74 17.06
C ASN A 122 22.67 10.16 17.97
N ASP A 123 22.93 10.13 19.28
CA ASP A 123 21.96 10.59 20.26
C ASP A 123 22.04 12.11 20.41
N PHE A 124 20.96 12.79 20.04
CA PHE A 124 20.76 14.22 20.24
C PHE A 124 19.30 14.50 20.57
N GLU A 125 19.06 15.49 21.41
CA GLU A 125 17.72 15.93 21.76
C GLU A 125 17.24 17.03 20.81
N LEU A 126 15.94 17.02 20.50
CA LEU A 126 15.30 18.08 19.75
C LEU A 126 14.57 19.01 20.72
N PRO A 127 14.62 20.34 20.52
CA PRO A 127 13.76 21.25 21.27
C PRO A 127 12.28 20.93 21.01
N ASP A 128 11.45 20.94 22.07
CA ASP A 128 10.01 20.66 21.95
C ASP A 128 9.34 21.57 20.91
N SER A 129 9.73 22.85 20.87
CA SER A 129 9.21 23.82 19.90
C SER A 129 9.49 23.44 18.45
N MET A 130 10.56 22.69 18.16
CA MET A 130 10.84 22.21 16.82
C MET A 130 9.89 21.06 16.43
N VAL A 131 9.57 20.18 17.38
CA VAL A 131 8.62 19.09 17.18
C VAL A 131 7.20 19.63 17.02
N ASP A 132 6.80 20.59 17.86
CA ASP A 132 5.50 21.26 17.77
C ASP A 132 5.33 21.98 16.43
N ASN A 133 6.31 22.80 16.03
CA ASN A 133 6.24 23.50 14.74
C ASN A 133 6.12 22.56 13.54
N TYR A 134 6.72 21.37 13.61
CA TYR A 134 6.64 20.38 12.54
C TYR A 134 5.28 19.70 12.51
N LEU A 135 4.72 19.34 13.66
CA LEU A 135 3.36 18.81 13.75
C LEU A 135 2.33 19.83 13.25
N ASP A 136 2.43 21.09 13.68
CA ASP A 136 1.63 22.20 13.16
C ASP A 136 1.72 22.33 11.63
N SER A 137 2.90 22.09 11.04
CA SER A 137 3.06 22.16 9.58
C SER A 137 2.37 20.99 8.87
N LEU A 138 2.43 19.78 9.43
CA LEU A 138 1.74 18.62 8.89
C LEU A 138 0.22 18.80 8.93
N GLU A 139 -0.29 19.39 10.01
CA GLU A 139 -1.72 19.71 10.13
C GLU A 139 -2.18 20.71 9.08
N ARG A 140 -1.39 21.77 8.83
CA ARG A 140 -1.73 22.76 7.78
C ARG A 140 -1.76 22.13 6.39
N GLU A 141 -0.80 21.25 6.09
CA GLU A 141 -0.78 20.51 4.82
C GLU A 141 -1.99 19.58 4.67
N GLN A 142 -2.47 18.98 5.76
CA GLN A 142 -3.67 18.13 5.76
C GLN A 142 -4.98 18.94 5.68
N ALA A 143 -5.05 20.07 6.37
CA ALA A 143 -6.21 20.97 6.36
C ALA A 143 -6.45 21.62 4.98
N ASP A 144 -5.40 21.79 4.17
CA ASP A 144 -5.53 22.23 2.77
C ASP A 144 -6.18 21.16 1.87
N HIS A 145 -6.30 19.91 2.36
CA HIS A 145 -6.94 18.79 1.64
C HIS A 145 -8.31 18.38 2.20
N ASP A 146 -8.59 18.60 3.49
CA ASP A 146 -9.88 18.29 4.13
C ASP A 146 -10.54 19.55 4.71
N HIS A 147 -11.68 19.95 4.14
CA HIS A 147 -12.29 21.25 4.39
C HIS A 147 -13.10 21.39 5.69
N ASP A 148 -13.11 20.41 6.59
CA ASP A 148 -14.12 20.44 7.67
C ASP A 148 -13.77 19.60 8.91
N HIS A 149 -12.68 19.88 9.62
CA HIS A 149 -12.52 19.38 10.99
C HIS A 149 -11.81 20.40 11.90
N ASP A 150 -12.62 21.20 12.61
CA ASP A 150 -12.20 22.00 13.75
C ASP A 150 -12.11 21.07 14.97
N HIS A 151 -10.96 20.44 15.16
CA HIS A 151 -10.69 19.56 16.30
C HIS A 151 -9.60 20.19 17.18
N ASP A 152 -9.87 20.19 18.49
CA ASP A 152 -8.92 20.59 19.52
C ASP A 152 -7.84 19.50 19.62
N HIS A 153 -6.72 19.71 18.96
CA HIS A 153 -5.70 18.68 18.75
C HIS A 153 -4.57 18.78 19.78
N SER A 154 -4.65 17.97 20.82
CA SER A 154 -3.44 17.50 21.48
C SER A 154 -2.91 16.30 20.69
N HIS A 155 -1.73 16.43 20.10
CA HIS A 155 -1.05 15.28 19.50
C HIS A 155 -0.81 14.20 20.56
N SER A 156 -1.02 12.94 20.16
CA SER A 156 -0.69 11.78 20.98
C SER A 156 0.83 11.64 21.16
N ASP A 157 1.24 10.93 22.21
CA ASP A 157 2.65 10.63 22.46
C ASP A 157 3.29 9.85 21.29
N GLU A 158 2.50 9.01 20.60
CA GLU A 158 2.95 8.25 19.42
C GLU A 158 3.23 9.17 18.22
N GLU A 159 2.34 10.13 17.95
CA GLU A 159 2.53 11.13 16.89
C GLU A 159 3.76 12.00 17.17
N ARG A 160 3.92 12.46 18.43
CA ARG A 160 5.12 13.22 18.83
C ARG A 160 6.40 12.40 18.69
N ALA A 161 6.38 11.12 19.06
CA ALA A 161 7.53 10.23 18.89
C ALA A 161 7.88 10.02 17.41
N GLN A 162 6.87 9.86 16.55
CA GLN A 162 7.06 9.73 15.11
C GLN A 162 7.62 11.02 14.48
N ALA A 163 7.04 12.17 14.81
CA ALA A 163 7.52 13.48 14.38
C ALA A 163 8.97 13.73 14.82
N THR A 164 9.29 13.42 16.07
CA THR A 164 10.65 13.51 16.61
C THR A 164 11.61 12.65 15.79
N ARG A 165 11.24 11.40 15.48
CA ARG A 165 12.07 10.51 14.66
C ARG A 165 12.25 11.02 13.23
N GLN A 166 11.21 11.57 12.62
CA GLN A 166 11.27 12.16 11.28
C GLN A 166 12.20 13.38 11.24
N LEU A 167 12.08 14.31 12.19
CA LEU A 167 12.97 15.46 12.31
C LEU A 167 14.43 15.04 12.55
N LYS A 168 14.66 14.05 13.43
CA LYS A 168 16.01 13.51 13.64
C LYS A 168 16.58 12.92 12.35
N SER A 169 15.78 12.17 11.60
CA SER A 169 16.17 11.63 10.30
C SER A 169 16.56 12.76 9.36
N TYR A 170 15.70 13.75 9.18
CA TYR A 170 15.93 14.89 8.29
C TYR A 170 17.24 15.63 8.61
N LEU A 171 17.49 15.96 9.88
CA LEU A 171 18.71 16.67 10.29
C LEU A 171 19.98 15.86 10.08
N LEU A 172 19.91 14.54 10.31
CA LEU A 172 21.03 13.65 10.03
C LEU A 172 21.31 13.56 8.54
N LEU A 173 20.27 13.43 7.71
CA LEU A 173 20.41 13.40 6.26
C LEU A 173 20.97 14.71 5.70
N GLU A 174 20.51 15.84 6.21
CA GLU A 174 21.02 17.16 5.85
C GLU A 174 22.50 17.31 6.26
N SER A 175 22.88 16.82 7.44
CA SER A 175 24.29 16.80 7.87
C SER A 175 25.15 15.92 6.97
N VAL A 176 24.63 14.76 6.54
CA VAL A 176 25.31 13.87 5.59
C VAL A 176 25.47 14.53 4.23
N ARG A 177 24.42 15.18 3.71
CA ARG A 177 24.46 15.96 2.45
C ARG A 177 25.57 17.00 2.50
N GLN A 178 25.62 17.81 3.57
CA GLN A 178 26.63 18.85 3.76
C GLN A 178 28.05 18.28 3.85
N GLN A 179 28.25 17.16 4.57
CA GLN A 179 29.56 16.51 4.69
C GLN A 179 30.03 15.84 3.40
N ALA A 180 29.10 15.27 2.64
CA ALA A 180 29.39 14.61 1.37
C ALA A 180 29.54 15.60 0.22
N GLY A 181 29.06 16.85 0.36
CA GLY A 181 29.12 17.87 -0.68
C GLY A 181 28.27 17.50 -1.89
N VAL A 182 27.14 16.82 -1.66
CA VAL A 182 26.24 16.37 -2.72
C VAL A 182 25.41 17.57 -3.19
N GLU A 183 25.59 17.93 -4.45
CA GLU A 183 24.75 18.89 -5.17
C GLU A 183 24.21 18.16 -6.39
N VAL A 184 22.89 18.04 -6.47
CA VAL A 184 22.21 17.46 -7.63
C VAL A 184 22.28 18.48 -8.76
N THR A 185 22.56 18.09 -9.98
CA THR A 185 22.51 19.03 -11.12
C THR A 185 21.06 19.30 -11.53
N ASP A 186 20.81 20.41 -12.25
CA ASP A 186 19.45 20.71 -12.74
C ASP A 186 18.92 19.61 -13.66
N GLU A 187 19.82 18.92 -14.37
CA GLU A 187 19.49 17.81 -15.25
C GLU A 187 19.09 16.56 -14.45
N GLU A 188 19.83 16.19 -13.41
CA GLU A 188 19.50 15.07 -12.52
C GLU A 188 18.20 15.33 -11.74
N PHE A 189 17.99 16.56 -11.28
CA PHE A 189 16.74 16.97 -10.62
C PHE A 189 15.54 16.87 -11.57
N ALA A 190 15.69 17.34 -12.82
CA ALA A 190 14.65 17.25 -13.83
C ALA A 190 14.32 15.79 -14.19
N GLN A 191 15.34 14.92 -14.29
CA GLN A 191 15.15 13.48 -14.51
C GLN A 191 14.41 12.81 -13.35
N PHE A 192 14.80 13.12 -12.10
CA PHE A 192 14.13 12.61 -10.91
C PHE A 192 12.65 13.03 -10.85
N ALA A 193 12.36 14.30 -11.07
CA ALA A 193 10.99 14.81 -11.02
C ALA A 193 10.10 14.24 -12.13
N ALA A 194 10.65 14.07 -13.34
CA ALA A 194 9.94 13.44 -14.45
C ALA A 194 9.63 11.96 -14.19
N ALA A 195 10.56 11.22 -13.58
CA ALA A 195 10.41 9.79 -13.33
C ALA A 195 9.43 9.47 -12.18
N ARG A 196 9.35 10.33 -11.16
CA ARG A 196 8.72 9.96 -9.88
C ARG A 196 7.43 10.70 -9.56
N ALA A 197 7.26 11.91 -10.11
CA ALA A 197 6.21 12.80 -9.61
C ALA A 197 5.16 13.18 -10.67
N GLY A 198 5.40 12.90 -11.96
CA GLY A 198 4.53 13.39 -13.03
C GLY A 198 4.37 14.92 -13.03
N ILE A 199 5.30 15.62 -12.36
CA ILE A 199 5.28 17.05 -12.12
C ILE A 199 5.67 17.78 -13.40
N GLN A 200 4.91 18.82 -13.75
CA GLN A 200 5.22 19.61 -14.93
C GLN A 200 6.48 20.46 -14.70
N PRO A 201 7.31 20.69 -15.74
CA PRO A 201 8.58 21.43 -15.60
C PRO A 201 8.45 22.84 -14.99
N THR A 202 7.27 23.45 -15.07
CA THR A 202 6.96 24.77 -14.50
C THR A 202 6.92 24.78 -12.97
N ASP A 203 6.65 23.65 -12.33
CA ASP A 203 6.60 23.54 -10.87
C ASP A 203 7.99 23.30 -10.27
N LEU A 204 8.99 22.93 -11.10
CA LEU A 204 10.36 22.67 -10.68
C LEU A 204 11.12 23.93 -10.25
N GLN A 205 10.74 25.11 -10.79
CA GLN A 205 11.42 26.37 -10.50
C GLN A 205 11.24 26.86 -9.06
N ASN A 206 10.19 26.40 -8.37
CA ASN A 206 9.92 26.70 -6.96
C ASN A 206 10.14 25.47 -6.05
N ALA A 207 10.73 24.39 -6.57
CA ALA A 207 10.87 23.11 -5.88
C ALA A 207 12.22 22.95 -5.17
N GLU A 208 12.78 24.01 -4.60
CA GLU A 208 14.03 23.94 -3.82
C GLU A 208 13.92 22.91 -2.66
N GLY A 209 12.74 22.77 -2.06
CA GLY A 209 12.49 21.75 -1.03
C GLY A 209 12.64 20.33 -1.57
N LEU A 210 12.05 20.04 -2.72
CA LEU A 210 12.17 18.74 -3.39
C LEU A 210 13.61 18.47 -3.83
N ARG A 211 14.33 19.50 -4.30
CA ARG A 211 15.73 19.37 -4.71
C ARG A 211 16.62 18.96 -3.54
N ARG A 212 16.43 19.58 -2.37
CA ARG A 212 17.13 19.18 -1.14
C ARG A 212 16.80 17.75 -0.71
N GLU A 213 15.56 17.31 -0.91
CA GLU A 213 15.17 15.92 -0.64
C GLU A 213 15.92 14.94 -1.56
N VAL A 214 16.05 15.25 -2.85
CA VAL A 214 16.84 14.44 -3.80
C VAL A 214 18.31 14.38 -3.40
N GLU A 215 18.92 15.53 -3.09
CA GLU A 215 20.31 15.61 -2.64
C GLU A 215 20.54 14.80 -1.35
N ALA A 216 19.59 14.84 -0.42
CA ALA A 216 19.62 14.03 0.79
C ALA A 216 19.56 12.52 0.48
N LEU A 217 18.70 12.11 -0.47
CA LEU A 217 18.61 10.72 -0.91
C LEU A 217 19.91 10.22 -1.56
N GLU A 218 20.54 11.04 -2.40
CA GLU A 218 21.85 10.71 -2.99
C GLU A 218 22.96 10.61 -1.92
N GLY A 219 22.93 11.49 -0.92
CA GLY A 219 23.81 11.41 0.25
C GLY A 219 23.66 10.08 1.00
N ILE A 220 22.44 9.55 1.14
CA ILE A 220 22.19 8.22 1.72
C ILE A 220 22.81 7.13 0.85
N ASP A 221 22.63 7.19 -0.46
CA ASP A 221 23.16 6.17 -1.36
C ASP A 221 24.70 6.10 -1.30
N LEU A 222 25.37 7.24 -1.09
CA LEU A 222 26.82 7.28 -0.80
C LEU A 222 27.18 6.63 0.54
N LEU A 223 26.32 6.74 1.56
CA LEU A 223 26.52 6.04 2.83
C LEU A 223 26.28 4.54 2.69
N ILE A 224 25.27 4.12 1.93
CA ILE A 224 25.00 2.72 1.61
C ILE A 224 26.24 2.10 0.97
N ALA A 225 26.86 2.77 -0.01
CA ALA A 225 28.08 2.29 -0.67
C ALA A 225 29.27 2.08 0.28
N LYS A 226 29.27 2.71 1.46
CA LYS A 226 30.31 2.60 2.50
C LYS A 226 29.88 1.75 3.70
N ALA A 227 28.62 1.33 3.76
CA ALA A 227 28.07 0.56 4.87
C ALA A 227 28.45 -0.92 4.76
N ASP A 228 28.54 -1.59 5.91
CA ASP A 228 28.67 -3.06 5.96
C ASP A 228 27.27 -3.68 5.80
N ILE A 229 26.96 -4.10 4.58
CA ILE A 229 25.64 -4.64 4.20
C ILE A 229 25.68 -6.16 4.26
N LYS A 230 24.79 -6.75 5.05
CA LYS A 230 24.56 -8.20 5.07
C LYS A 230 23.36 -8.54 4.21
N GLU A 231 23.60 -9.38 3.20
CA GLU A 231 22.54 -9.94 2.39
C GLU A 231 21.93 -11.15 3.09
N GLU A 232 20.60 -11.14 3.26
CA GLU A 232 19.83 -12.27 3.76
C GLU A 232 18.87 -12.74 2.67
N LYS A 233 18.87 -14.05 2.37
CA LYS A 233 17.89 -14.64 1.45
C LYS A 233 16.60 -14.88 2.23
N VAL A 234 15.53 -14.24 1.78
CA VAL A 234 14.16 -14.49 2.22
C VAL A 234 13.60 -15.71 1.48
#